data_AF-A0A0B1SM61-F1
#
_entry.id   AF-A0A0B1SM61-F1
#
_cell.length_a   1.000
_cell.length_b   1.000
_cell.length_c   1.000
_cell.angle_alpha   90.00
_cell.angle_beta   90.00
_cell.angle_gamma   90.00
#
_symmetry.space_group_name_H-M   'P 1'
#
loop_
_entity.id
_entity.type
_entity.pdbx_description
1 polymer ?
#
loop_
_entity_poly.entity_id
_entity_poly.type
_entity_poly.pdbx_seq_one_letter_code
_entity_poly.pdbx_strand_id
1 'polypeptide(L)'
;MLDVETDPTLRSNVQETIISLVQATCGELLNQWLLLCKDILATSNDNTRSTMFVGEEKTAKDGDDDEEGPDDDDATLQVGGPRAGVPDKGKVQPRWPTRVFATQVVQRLMSVCDTERAHLDLSLAKELQMSSGGRADYLVLHLSDLVRMSFMGATSDNTELRLAGLNSLQDVITRFSTVPEPEFPGHVILEQFQAQVSIFFKILKMLFLNKCRCKCLRGSLHAYY
;
A
#
# COMPACT_ATOMS: atom_id res chain seq x y z
N MET A 1 19.59 2.20 -1.05
CA MET A 1 20.44 2.87 -0.03
C MET A 1 20.16 2.30 1.36
N LEU A 2 18.94 2.42 1.90
CA LEU A 2 18.57 1.81 3.19
C LEU A 2 18.77 0.29 3.26
N ASP A 3 18.55 -0.41 2.15
CA ASP A 3 18.72 -1.87 2.09
C ASP A 3 20.17 -2.35 1.94
N VAL A 4 21.09 -1.43 1.66
CA VAL A 4 22.52 -1.71 1.41
C VAL A 4 23.38 -1.27 2.59
N GLU A 5 22.92 -0.28 3.36
CA GLU A 5 23.65 0.28 4.49
C GLU A 5 23.68 -0.67 5.70
N THR A 6 24.88 -0.93 6.22
CA THR A 6 25.12 -1.86 7.33
C THR A 6 25.29 -1.16 8.67
N ASP A 7 25.69 0.13 8.69
CA ASP A 7 25.79 0.90 9.93
C ASP A 7 24.39 1.26 10.46
N PRO A 8 23.98 0.75 11.63
CA PRO A 8 22.68 1.07 12.21
C PRO A 8 22.53 2.55 12.56
N THR A 9 23.63 3.23 12.92
CA THR A 9 23.61 4.65 13.30
C THR A 9 23.34 5.52 12.10
N LEU A 10 24.08 5.30 11.01
CA LEU A 10 23.88 6.02 9.76
C LEU A 10 22.48 5.78 9.19
N ARG A 11 21.97 4.54 9.27
CA ARG A 11 20.60 4.24 8.87
C ARG A 11 19.56 5.02 9.69
N SER A 12 19.73 5.10 11.02
CA SER A 12 18.85 5.91 11.87
C SER A 12 18.91 7.39 11.48
N ASN A 13 20.10 7.95 11.31
CA ASN A 13 20.28 9.35 10.93
C ASN A 13 19.62 9.68 9.60
N VAL A 14 19.73 8.79 8.60
CA VAL A 14 19.06 8.94 7.30
C VAL A 14 17.54 8.89 7.47
N GLN A 15 17.03 7.94 8.26
CA GLN A 15 15.60 7.83 8.53
C GLN A 15 15.05 9.08 9.22
N GLU A 16 15.74 9.59 10.24
CA GLU A 16 15.37 10.82 10.96
C GLU A 16 15.41 12.05 10.05
N THR A 17 16.42 12.15 9.17
CA THR A 17 16.51 13.24 8.19
C THR A 17 15.33 13.20 7.23
N ILE A 18 14.97 12.03 6.71
CA ILE A 18 13.80 11.86 5.84
C ILE A 18 12.52 12.23 6.58
N ILE A 19 12.35 11.76 7.82
CA ILE A 19 11.18 12.06 8.65
C ILE A 19 11.07 13.56 8.96
N SER A 20 12.19 14.24 9.15
CA SER A 20 12.23 15.70 9.34
C SER A 20 11.88 16.46 8.06
N LEU A 21 12.37 16.00 6.91
CA LEU A 21 12.05 16.58 5.61
C LEU A 21 10.56 16.41 5.27
N VAL A 22 10.00 15.23 5.54
CA VAL A 22 8.58 14.94 5.39
C VAL A 22 7.75 15.91 6.23
N GLN A 23 8.11 16.14 7.49
CA GLN A 23 7.40 17.10 8.35
C GLN A 23 7.44 18.52 7.81
N ALA A 24 8.58 18.95 7.27
CA ALA A 24 8.75 20.29 6.73
C ALA A 24 8.03 20.52 5.39
N THR A 25 7.86 19.46 4.59
CA THR A 25 7.34 19.56 3.20
C THR A 25 5.96 18.93 2.99
N CYS A 26 5.37 18.33 4.04
CA CYS A 26 4.10 17.60 3.95
C CYS A 26 2.98 18.44 3.32
N GLY A 27 2.81 19.69 3.75
CA GLY A 27 1.71 20.54 3.29
C GLY A 27 1.76 20.88 1.80
N GLU A 28 2.95 20.91 1.20
CA GLU A 28 3.13 21.27 -0.21
C GLU A 28 3.25 20.04 -1.13
N LEU A 29 3.80 18.94 -0.61
CA LEU A 29 4.19 17.77 -1.42
C LEU A 29 3.52 16.47 -0.97
N LEU A 30 2.38 16.53 -0.27
CA LEU A 30 1.67 15.37 0.28
C LEU A 30 1.52 14.23 -0.73
N ASN A 31 0.97 14.54 -1.90
CA ASN A 31 0.73 13.54 -2.96
C ASN A 31 2.03 12.90 -3.47
N GLN A 32 3.11 13.66 -3.63
CA GLN A 32 4.40 13.12 -4.06
C GLN A 32 4.96 12.13 -3.02
N TRP A 33 4.86 12.46 -1.73
CA TRP A 33 5.27 11.57 -0.65
C TRP A 33 4.42 10.29 -0.60
N LEU A 34 3.10 10.41 -0.78
CA LEU A 34 2.20 9.25 -0.83
C LEU A 34 2.48 8.36 -2.04
N LEU A 35 2.72 8.94 -3.23
CA LEU A 35 3.09 8.19 -4.44
C LEU A 35 4.41 7.44 -4.25
N LEU A 36 5.43 8.09 -3.68
CA LEU A 36 6.71 7.45 -3.39
C LEU A 36 6.53 6.24 -2.44
N CYS A 37 5.76 6.42 -1.37
CA CYS A 37 5.48 5.33 -0.43
C CYS A 37 4.71 4.20 -1.11
N LYS A 38 3.73 4.53 -1.97
CA LYS A 38 2.96 3.56 -2.76
C LYS A 38 3.87 2.72 -3.65
N ASP A 39 4.77 3.36 -4.38
CA ASP A 39 5.70 2.66 -5.30
C ASP A 39 6.64 1.71 -4.54
N ILE A 40 7.17 2.14 -3.40
CA ILE A 40 8.01 1.30 -2.53
C ILE A 40 7.23 0.08 -2.03
N LEU A 41 5.97 0.27 -1.61
CA LEU A 41 5.14 -0.81 -1.10
C LEU A 41 4.67 -1.76 -2.22
N ALA A 42 4.44 -1.26 -3.44
CA ALA A 42 3.91 -2.00 -4.59
C ALA A 42 4.94 -2.85 -5.34
N THR A 43 6.21 -2.42 -5.34
CA THR A 43 7.28 -3.07 -6.12
C THR A 43 7.54 -4.54 -5.75
N SER A 44 7.06 -5.01 -4.59
CA SER A 44 7.31 -6.37 -4.09
C SER A 44 6.14 -7.34 -4.28
N ASN A 45 5.02 -6.90 -4.86
CA ASN A 45 3.72 -7.60 -4.79
C ASN A 45 3.27 -8.31 -6.09
N ASP A 46 4.18 -8.57 -7.03
CA ASP A 46 3.79 -9.22 -8.30
C ASP A 46 3.17 -10.62 -8.12
N ASN A 47 3.34 -11.24 -6.94
CA ASN A 47 2.72 -12.51 -6.59
C ASN A 47 1.26 -12.41 -6.06
N THR A 48 0.71 -11.20 -5.91
CA THR A 48 -0.62 -10.98 -5.29
C THR A 48 -1.63 -10.25 -6.19
N ARG A 49 -1.27 -9.94 -7.45
CA ARG A 49 -2.20 -9.32 -8.41
C ARG A 49 -3.43 -10.17 -8.74
N SER A 50 -3.43 -11.47 -8.41
CA SER A 50 -4.52 -12.38 -8.77
C SER A 50 -5.77 -12.34 -7.88
N THR A 51 -5.83 -11.54 -6.81
CA THR A 51 -7.00 -11.58 -5.89
C THR A 51 -7.69 -10.25 -5.60
N MET A 52 -7.29 -9.14 -6.24
CA MET A 52 -7.92 -7.84 -5.99
C MET A 52 -8.12 -7.00 -7.25
N PHE A 53 -8.92 -7.52 -8.18
CA PHE A 53 -9.70 -6.70 -9.10
C PHE A 53 -11.13 -7.18 -9.07
N VAL A 54 -12.00 -6.43 -8.39
CA VAL A 54 -13.46 -6.56 -8.53
C VAL A 54 -13.96 -5.18 -8.94
N GLY A 55 -14.57 -5.12 -10.12
CA GLY A 55 -15.43 -4.01 -10.52
C GLY A 55 -15.06 -3.30 -11.81
N GLU A 56 -15.16 -3.97 -12.96
CA GLU A 56 -15.87 -3.37 -14.09
C GLU A 56 -16.46 -4.47 -14.98
N GLU A 57 -17.77 -4.60 -14.88
CA GLU A 57 -18.61 -5.51 -15.65
C GLU A 57 -18.93 -4.87 -17.00
N LYS A 58 -18.47 -5.47 -18.11
CA LYS A 58 -19.09 -5.31 -19.43
C LYS A 58 -19.17 -6.66 -20.14
N THR A 59 -20.32 -7.29 -19.95
CA THR A 59 -21.16 -8.00 -20.93
C THR A 59 -20.49 -8.74 -22.08
N ALA A 60 -20.77 -10.04 -22.10
CA ALA A 60 -20.47 -11.05 -23.11
C ALA A 60 -20.86 -10.69 -24.56
N LYS A 61 -20.09 -11.24 -25.51
CA LYS A 61 -20.68 -11.91 -26.67
C LYS A 61 -19.74 -12.99 -27.24
N ASP A 62 -20.30 -14.19 -27.27
CA ASP A 62 -19.84 -15.42 -27.89
C ASP A 62 -19.96 -15.32 -29.43
N GLY A 63 -19.11 -16.02 -30.18
CA GLY A 63 -19.13 -16.03 -31.65
C GLY A 63 -17.91 -16.68 -32.29
N ASP A 64 -18.00 -18.00 -32.43
CA ASP A 64 -17.24 -18.92 -33.29
C ASP A 64 -17.33 -18.56 -34.79
N ASP A 65 -16.21 -18.60 -35.53
CA ASP A 65 -16.13 -19.16 -36.90
C ASP A 65 -14.67 -19.19 -37.43
N ASP A 66 -14.31 -20.34 -37.99
CA ASP A 66 -13.07 -20.65 -38.73
C ASP A 66 -13.06 -20.00 -40.14
N GLU A 67 -11.89 -19.63 -40.67
CA GLU A 67 -11.49 -19.96 -42.06
C GLU A 67 -10.02 -19.60 -42.38
N GLU A 68 -9.41 -20.46 -43.18
CA GLU A 68 -7.99 -20.59 -43.50
C GLU A 68 -7.42 -19.61 -44.54
N GLY A 69 -6.10 -19.40 -44.48
CA GLY A 69 -5.25 -19.40 -45.69
C GLY A 69 -4.15 -18.33 -45.83
N PRO A 70 -3.10 -18.59 -46.64
CA PRO A 70 -1.69 -18.58 -46.19
C PRO A 70 -0.74 -17.64 -46.97
N ASP A 71 0.43 -17.34 -46.39
CA ASP A 71 1.73 -16.94 -47.02
C ASP A 71 2.62 -16.32 -45.92
N ASP A 72 3.95 -16.36 -45.89
CA ASP A 72 5.02 -17.21 -46.43
C ASP A 72 6.29 -16.67 -45.73
N ASP A 73 7.25 -17.55 -45.44
CA ASP A 73 8.69 -17.29 -45.26
C ASP A 73 9.23 -16.18 -44.32
N ASP A 74 9.71 -16.57 -43.12
CA ASP A 74 11.14 -16.47 -42.79
C ASP A 74 11.51 -17.51 -41.71
N ALA A 75 12.26 -18.52 -42.15
CA ALA A 75 12.90 -19.49 -41.29
C ALA A 75 14.27 -18.95 -40.84
N THR A 76 14.42 -18.63 -39.55
CA THR A 76 15.75 -18.62 -38.92
C THR A 76 15.71 -19.36 -37.57
N LEU A 77 16.04 -20.66 -37.64
CA LEU A 77 16.29 -21.54 -36.48
C LEU A 77 17.72 -21.34 -35.92
N GLN A 78 17.78 -21.09 -34.61
CA GLN A 78 18.76 -21.54 -33.60
C GLN A 78 20.29 -21.41 -33.85
N VAL A 79 21.02 -20.80 -32.90
CA VAL A 79 22.17 -21.40 -32.18
C VAL A 79 22.51 -20.53 -30.96
N GLY A 80 22.76 -21.17 -29.81
CA GLY A 80 22.96 -20.54 -28.51
C GLY A 80 24.32 -19.86 -28.26
N GLY A 81 24.35 -19.02 -27.21
CA GLY A 81 25.56 -18.47 -26.60
C GLY A 81 25.31 -17.12 -25.89
N PRO A 82 25.79 -16.90 -24.65
CA PRO A 82 25.27 -15.90 -23.73
C PRO A 82 25.81 -14.51 -24.04
N ARG A 83 24.94 -13.55 -24.36
CA ARG A 83 25.30 -12.13 -24.34
C ARG A 83 25.02 -11.55 -22.96
N ALA A 84 26.00 -11.72 -22.08
CA ALA A 84 26.16 -10.82 -20.95
C ALA A 84 26.44 -9.40 -21.47
N GLY A 85 25.84 -8.39 -20.83
CA GLY A 85 26.40 -7.04 -20.88
C GLY A 85 25.50 -5.89 -21.29
N VAL A 86 24.23 -5.87 -20.86
CA VAL A 86 23.68 -4.64 -20.27
C VAL A 86 22.90 -5.09 -19.03
N PRO A 87 23.39 -4.89 -17.80
CA PRO A 87 22.47 -4.91 -16.68
C PRO A 87 21.50 -3.76 -16.96
N ASP A 88 20.28 -4.11 -17.34
CA ASP A 88 19.14 -3.27 -17.00
C ASP A 88 19.42 -2.79 -15.57
N LYS A 89 19.41 -1.47 -15.34
CA LYS A 89 19.54 -0.92 -14.00
C LYS A 89 18.24 -1.28 -13.28
N GLY A 90 18.11 -2.57 -13.02
CA GLY A 90 16.92 -3.22 -12.55
C GLY A 90 16.56 -2.52 -11.28
N LYS A 91 15.32 -2.03 -11.21
CA LYS A 91 14.76 -1.46 -9.99
C LYS A 91 14.97 -2.51 -8.90
N VAL A 92 15.99 -2.30 -8.08
CA VAL A 92 16.30 -3.17 -6.95
C VAL A 92 15.05 -3.17 -6.08
N GLN A 93 14.37 -4.31 -6.00
CA GLN A 93 13.14 -4.39 -5.25
C GLN A 93 13.44 -4.04 -3.78
N PRO A 94 12.72 -3.09 -3.18
CA PRO A 94 12.96 -2.68 -1.82
C PRO A 94 12.70 -3.85 -0.88
N ARG A 95 13.66 -4.12 0.00
CA ARG A 95 13.52 -5.19 0.99
C ARG A 95 12.48 -4.79 2.03
N TRP A 96 11.99 -5.77 2.78
CA TRP A 96 10.98 -5.54 3.82
C TRP A 96 11.34 -4.44 4.83
N PRO A 97 12.61 -4.17 5.24
CA PRO A 97 12.92 -3.07 6.16
C PRO A 97 12.64 -1.69 5.56
N THR A 98 13.01 -1.48 4.29
CA THR A 98 12.69 -0.23 3.57
C THR A 98 11.19 -0.06 3.43
N ARG A 99 10.44 -1.15 3.23
CA ARG A 99 8.97 -1.12 3.18
C ARG A 99 8.35 -0.77 4.55
N VAL A 100 8.88 -1.34 5.64
CA VAL A 100 8.47 -0.97 7.01
C VAL A 100 8.69 0.53 7.24
N PHE A 101 9.84 1.06 6.84
CA PHE A 101 10.12 2.48 6.95
C PHE A 101 9.16 3.33 6.10
N ALA A 102 8.86 2.91 4.87
CA ALA A 102 7.85 3.61 4.05
C ALA A 102 6.48 3.65 4.74
N THR A 103 6.05 2.55 5.37
CA THR A 103 4.83 2.54 6.19
C THR A 103 4.90 3.53 7.36
N GLN A 104 6.04 3.62 8.04
CA GLN A 104 6.24 4.61 9.12
C GLN A 104 6.18 6.05 8.60
N VAL A 105 6.71 6.32 7.41
CA VAL A 105 6.61 7.64 6.75
C VAL A 105 5.14 7.98 6.48
N VAL A 106 4.32 7.02 5.99
CA VAL A 106 2.87 7.23 5.80
C VAL A 106 2.18 7.55 7.13
N GLN A 107 2.49 6.82 8.20
CA GLN A 107 1.95 7.14 9.53
C GLN A 107 2.35 8.52 10.02
N ARG A 108 3.59 8.95 9.73
CA ARG A 108 4.05 10.28 10.08
C ARG A 108 3.35 11.37 9.28
N LEU A 109 3.14 11.17 7.97
CA LEU A 109 2.35 12.08 7.12
C LEU A 109 0.95 12.29 7.70
N MET A 110 0.24 11.20 8.02
CA MET A 110 -1.09 11.27 8.65
C MET A 110 -1.05 12.09 9.95
N SER A 111 -0.06 11.84 10.81
CA SER A 111 0.12 12.58 12.06
C SER A 111 0.40 14.08 11.87
N VAL A 112 1.10 14.48 10.80
CA VAL A 112 1.36 15.90 10.51
C VAL A 112 0.10 16.57 9.95
N CYS A 113 -0.64 15.85 9.09
CA CYS A 113 -1.89 16.33 8.51
C CYS A 113 -3.04 16.51 9.51
N ASP A 114 -2.98 15.93 10.71
CA ASP A 114 -3.98 16.18 11.77
C ASP A 114 -4.06 17.64 12.23
N THR A 115 -3.04 18.45 11.90
CA THR A 115 -2.99 19.86 12.29
C THR A 115 -4.06 20.71 11.60
N GLU A 116 -4.59 20.28 10.46
CA GLU A 116 -5.59 21.01 9.69
C GLU A 116 -6.83 20.16 9.40
N ARG A 117 -8.02 20.71 9.67
CA ARG A 117 -9.30 20.01 9.48
C ARG A 117 -9.60 19.62 8.03
N ALA A 118 -9.08 20.37 7.07
CA ALA A 118 -9.28 20.09 5.64
C ALA A 118 -8.76 18.70 5.24
N HIS A 119 -7.78 18.14 5.96
CA HIS A 119 -7.32 16.77 5.69
C HIS A 119 -8.33 15.68 6.07
N LEU A 120 -9.31 15.99 6.92
CA LEU A 120 -10.30 15.04 7.46
C LEU A 120 -11.74 15.42 7.08
N ASP A 121 -11.93 16.42 6.22
CA ASP A 121 -13.24 16.87 5.77
C ASP A 121 -13.27 16.87 4.24
N LEU A 122 -14.05 15.95 3.66
CA LEU A 122 -14.12 15.78 2.21
C LEU A 122 -14.76 16.98 1.50
N SER A 123 -15.72 17.66 2.13
CA SER A 123 -16.37 18.85 1.56
C SER A 123 -15.39 20.00 1.49
N LEU A 124 -14.73 20.29 2.62
CA LEU A 124 -13.76 21.36 2.74
C LEU A 124 -12.53 21.11 1.85
N ALA A 125 -12.05 19.86 1.80
CA ALA A 125 -10.96 19.47 0.91
C ALA A 125 -11.29 19.75 -0.57
N LYS A 126 -12.48 19.33 -1.03
CA LYS A 126 -12.92 19.57 -2.41
C LYS A 126 -13.06 21.07 -2.70
N GLU A 127 -13.63 21.84 -1.77
CA GLU A 127 -13.76 23.31 -1.91
C GLU A 127 -12.40 23.99 -2.06
N LEU A 128 -11.47 23.69 -1.15
CA LEU A 128 -10.13 24.28 -1.16
C LEU A 128 -9.28 23.80 -2.35
N GLN A 129 -9.45 22.55 -2.78
CA GLN A 129 -8.81 22.05 -3.98
C GLN A 129 -9.30 22.79 -5.23
N MET A 130 -10.60 23.07 -5.34
CA MET A 130 -11.18 23.88 -6.42
C MET A 130 -10.69 25.32 -6.38
N SER A 131 -10.66 25.96 -5.20
CA SER A 131 -10.21 27.35 -5.07
C SER A 131 -8.72 27.53 -5.36
N SER A 132 -7.92 26.49 -5.10
CA SER A 132 -6.46 26.48 -5.30
C SER A 132 -6.04 26.04 -6.71
N GLY A 133 -7.00 25.84 -7.62
CA GLY A 133 -6.73 25.39 -8.99
C GLY A 133 -6.12 23.99 -9.08
N GLY A 134 -6.47 23.10 -8.13
CA GLY A 134 -5.99 21.72 -8.08
C GLY A 134 -4.58 21.52 -7.54
N ARG A 135 -3.95 22.56 -6.97
CA ARG A 135 -2.60 22.46 -6.38
C ARG A 135 -2.57 21.94 -4.95
N ALA A 136 -3.66 22.06 -4.21
CA ALA A 136 -3.76 21.59 -2.83
C ALA A 136 -4.25 20.14 -2.80
N ASP A 137 -3.53 19.29 -2.09
CA ASP A 137 -3.87 17.88 -1.88
C ASP A 137 -4.18 17.64 -0.39
N TYR A 138 -5.22 16.86 -0.13
CA TYR A 138 -5.70 16.57 1.22
C TYR A 138 -5.75 15.07 1.49
N LEU A 139 -5.60 14.68 2.76
CA LEU A 139 -5.44 13.29 3.16
C LEU A 139 -6.69 12.46 2.81
N VAL A 140 -7.87 13.03 3.04
CA VAL A 140 -9.17 12.44 2.72
C VAL A 140 -9.34 12.09 1.23
N LEU A 141 -8.72 12.83 0.32
CA LEU A 141 -8.77 12.55 -1.13
C LEU A 141 -7.96 11.31 -1.49
N HIS A 142 -6.96 10.96 -0.67
CA HIS A 142 -6.10 9.79 -0.86
C HIS A 142 -6.46 8.61 0.05
N LEU A 143 -7.64 8.64 0.69
CA LEU A 143 -8.08 7.60 1.63
C LEU A 143 -8.00 6.18 1.03
N SER A 144 -8.44 6.02 -0.22
CA SER A 144 -8.38 4.74 -0.93
C SER A 144 -6.94 4.19 -1.03
N ASP A 145 -5.98 5.06 -1.32
CA ASP A 145 -4.58 4.68 -1.44
C ASP A 145 -3.96 4.39 -0.06
N LEU A 146 -4.34 5.14 0.98
CA LEU A 146 -3.91 4.88 2.36
C LEU A 146 -4.39 3.50 2.86
N VAL A 147 -5.64 3.14 2.57
CA VAL A 147 -6.18 1.82 2.92
C VAL A 147 -5.44 0.73 2.15
N ARG A 148 -5.25 0.89 0.83
CA ARG A 148 -4.51 -0.07 -0.01
C ARG A 148 -3.07 -0.27 0.46
N MET A 149 -2.33 0.81 0.70
CA MET A 149 -0.94 0.74 1.18
C MET A 149 -0.83 0.04 2.53
N SER A 150 -1.74 0.35 3.45
CA SER A 150 -1.78 -0.29 4.77
C SER A 150 -2.10 -1.79 4.65
N PHE A 151 -3.02 -2.14 3.75
CA PHE A 151 -3.36 -3.53 3.46
C PHE A 151 -2.17 -4.32 2.89
N MET A 152 -1.45 -3.74 1.93
CA MET A 152 -0.26 -4.36 1.33
C MET A 152 0.81 -4.70 2.38
N GLY A 153 0.96 -3.86 3.41
CA GLY A 153 1.80 -4.18 4.58
C GLY A 153 1.17 -5.28 5.44
N ALA A 154 -0.10 -5.13 5.80
CA ALA A 154 -0.84 -6.02 6.71
C ALA A 154 -1.00 -7.47 6.20
N THR A 155 -0.90 -7.70 4.89
CA THR A 155 -0.91 -9.05 4.30
C THR A 155 0.48 -9.58 3.94
N SER A 156 1.55 -8.94 4.40
CA SER A 156 2.91 -9.43 4.17
C SER A 156 3.20 -10.72 4.96
N ASP A 157 4.03 -11.58 4.37
CA ASP A 157 4.58 -12.77 5.04
C ASP A 157 5.56 -12.39 6.16
N ASN A 158 6.21 -11.22 6.05
CA ASN A 158 7.11 -10.70 7.07
C ASN A 158 6.32 -10.15 8.26
N THR A 159 6.65 -10.61 9.46
CA THR A 159 5.90 -10.24 10.68
C THR A 159 6.02 -8.76 11.02
N GLU A 160 7.18 -8.13 10.81
CA GLU A 160 7.38 -6.70 11.13
C GLU A 160 6.65 -5.80 10.14
N LEU A 161 6.72 -6.11 8.84
CA LEU A 161 5.95 -5.39 7.82
C LEU A 161 4.44 -5.56 8.01
N ARG A 162 4.01 -6.77 8.40
CA ARG A 162 2.62 -7.04 8.76
C ARG A 162 2.16 -6.20 9.95
N LEU A 163 2.94 -6.14 11.03
CA LEU A 163 2.60 -5.32 12.19
C LEU A 163 2.56 -3.83 11.83
N ALA A 164 3.53 -3.34 11.05
CA ALA A 164 3.55 -1.94 10.59
C ALA A 164 2.31 -1.61 9.75
N GLY A 165 1.94 -2.48 8.79
CA GLY A 165 0.75 -2.28 7.97
C GLY A 165 -0.56 -2.30 8.78
N LEU A 166 -0.67 -3.18 9.78
CA LEU A 166 -1.83 -3.21 10.69
C LEU A 166 -1.93 -1.94 11.54
N ASN A 167 -0.80 -1.43 12.05
CA ASN A 167 -0.77 -0.17 12.79
C ASN A 167 -1.18 1.01 11.89
N SER A 168 -0.64 1.08 10.67
CA SER A 168 -1.04 2.10 9.68
C SER A 168 -2.53 2.03 9.38
N LEU A 169 -3.09 0.83 9.24
CA LEU A 169 -4.51 0.66 8.98
C LEU A 169 -5.38 1.05 10.18
N GLN A 170 -4.92 0.76 11.40
CA GLN A 170 -5.56 1.24 12.63
C GLN A 170 -5.56 2.77 12.70
N ASP A 171 -4.47 3.43 12.31
CA ASP A 171 -4.40 4.90 12.26
C ASP A 171 -5.41 5.47 11.27
N VAL A 172 -5.50 4.89 10.07
CA VAL A 172 -6.50 5.28 9.07
C VAL A 172 -7.92 5.13 9.64
N ILE A 173 -8.25 3.97 10.21
CA ILE A 173 -9.59 3.73 10.77
C ILE A 173 -9.89 4.73 11.89
N THR A 174 -8.95 4.95 12.81
CA THR A 174 -9.15 5.84 13.95
C THR A 174 -9.43 7.28 13.49
N ARG A 175 -8.70 7.76 12.47
CA ARG A 175 -8.83 9.12 11.94
C ARG A 175 -10.10 9.32 11.12
N PHE A 176 -10.47 8.35 10.29
CA PHE A 176 -11.58 8.48 9.34
C PHE A 176 -12.91 7.89 9.83
N SER A 177 -12.93 7.22 10.99
CA SER A 177 -14.15 6.58 11.54
C SER A 177 -15.27 7.56 11.91
N THR A 178 -14.93 8.80 12.22
CA THR A 178 -15.90 9.85 12.60
C THR A 178 -16.16 10.86 11.49
N VAL A 179 -15.54 10.67 10.31
CA VAL A 179 -15.65 11.60 9.19
C VAL A 179 -16.97 11.33 8.46
N PRO A 180 -17.90 12.31 8.43
CA PRO A 180 -19.19 12.14 7.77
C PRO A 180 -19.03 12.10 6.24
N GLU A 181 -19.86 11.31 5.58
CA GLU A 181 -19.97 11.25 4.12
C GLU A 181 -20.79 12.46 3.62
N PRO A 182 -20.22 13.36 2.80
CA PRO A 182 -20.91 14.58 2.38
C PRO A 182 -22.02 14.33 1.35
N GLU A 183 -21.93 13.24 0.58
CA GLU A 183 -22.93 12.88 -0.44
C GLU A 183 -24.10 12.09 0.16
N PHE A 184 -23.94 11.49 1.34
CA PHE A 184 -24.97 10.70 2.03
C PHE A 184 -25.08 11.07 3.52
N PRO A 185 -25.99 12.00 3.88
CA PRO A 185 -26.19 12.43 5.27
C PRO A 185 -26.53 11.24 6.18
N GLY A 186 -25.74 11.05 7.23
CA GLY A 186 -25.92 9.95 8.19
C GLY A 186 -25.00 8.75 7.98
N HIS A 187 -24.26 8.70 6.88
CA HIS A 187 -23.23 7.70 6.61
C HIS A 187 -21.83 8.25 6.93
N VAL A 188 -20.88 7.36 7.24
CA VAL A 188 -19.47 7.71 7.43
C VAL A 188 -18.66 7.29 6.20
N ILE A 189 -17.59 8.04 5.88
CA ILE A 189 -16.79 7.82 4.66
C ILE A 189 -16.17 6.42 4.58
N LEU A 190 -15.96 5.75 5.74
CA LEU A 190 -15.44 4.38 5.78
C LEU A 190 -16.48 3.31 5.40
N GLU A 191 -17.77 3.63 5.32
CA GLU A 191 -18.79 2.67 4.87
C GLU A 191 -18.58 2.25 3.42
N GLN A 192 -18.10 3.16 2.56
CA GLN A 192 -17.71 2.82 1.19
C GLN A 192 -16.54 1.81 1.13
N PHE A 193 -15.70 1.78 2.16
CA PHE A 193 -14.56 0.87 2.29
C PHE A 193 -14.88 -0.38 3.13
N GLN A 194 -16.14 -0.60 3.53
CA GLN A 194 -16.54 -1.65 4.46
C GLN A 194 -16.16 -3.06 3.99
N ALA A 195 -16.12 -3.33 2.68
CA ALA A 195 -15.60 -4.60 2.16
C ALA A 195 -14.11 -4.81 2.50
N GLN A 196 -13.28 -3.79 2.32
CA GLN A 196 -11.84 -3.83 2.63
C GLN A 196 -11.60 -3.88 4.15
N VAL A 197 -12.35 -3.07 4.91
CA VAL A 197 -12.29 -3.05 6.39
C VAL A 197 -12.77 -4.38 6.98
N SER A 198 -13.76 -5.04 6.36
CA SER A 198 -14.21 -6.37 6.78
C SER A 198 -13.14 -7.45 6.56
N ILE A 199 -12.37 -7.36 5.48
CA ILE A 199 -11.20 -8.23 5.26
C ILE A 199 -10.16 -7.95 6.34
N PHE A 200 -9.94 -6.69 6.71
CA PHE A 200 -9.04 -6.34 7.82
C PHE A 200 -9.47 -7.00 9.14
N PHE A 201 -10.74 -6.89 9.55
CA PHE A 201 -11.21 -7.56 10.76
C PHE A 201 -11.04 -9.08 10.69
N LYS A 202 -11.23 -9.68 9.51
CA LYS A 202 -10.94 -11.11 9.28
C LYS A 202 -9.44 -11.42 9.42
N ILE A 203 -8.55 -10.59 8.88
CA ILE A 203 -7.09 -10.74 9.03
C ILE A 203 -6.68 -10.61 10.49
N LEU A 204 -7.19 -9.59 11.19
CA LEU A 204 -6.90 -9.37 12.61
C LEU A 204 -7.39 -10.57 13.44
N LYS A 205 -8.60 -11.05 13.19
CA LYS A 205 -9.16 -12.25 13.83
C LYS A 205 -8.32 -13.50 13.52
N MET A 206 -7.90 -13.70 12.28
CA MET A 206 -7.00 -14.82 11.92
C MET A 206 -5.66 -14.72 12.64
N LEU A 207 -5.04 -13.55 12.69
CA LEU A 207 -3.77 -13.34 13.40
C LEU A 207 -3.91 -13.55 14.90
N PHE A 208 -5.02 -13.08 15.49
CA PHE A 208 -5.29 -13.28 16.92
C PHE A 208 -5.56 -14.75 17.24
N LEU A 209 -6.34 -15.46 16.42
CA LEU A 209 -6.53 -16.91 16.55
C LEU A 209 -5.22 -17.67 16.37
N ASN A 210 -4.39 -17.28 15.40
CA ASN A 210 -3.10 -17.93 15.15
C ASN A 210 -2.13 -17.67 16.31
N LYS A 211 -2.11 -16.46 16.89
CA LYS A 211 -1.32 -16.12 18.08
C LYS A 211 -1.81 -16.86 19.33
N CYS A 212 -3.12 -17.05 19.49
CA CYS A 212 -3.70 -17.90 20.55
C CYS A 212 -3.35 -19.38 20.33
N ARG A 213 -3.43 -19.89 19.10
CA ARG A 213 -3.07 -21.26 18.74
C ARG A 213 -1.58 -21.54 18.97
N CYS A 214 -0.70 -20.59 18.61
CA CYS A 214 0.73 -20.68 18.90
C CYS A 214 1.03 -20.61 20.40
N LYS A 215 0.33 -19.78 21.19
CA LYS A 215 0.48 -19.76 22.66
C LYS A 215 0.01 -21.07 23.31
N CYS A 216 -1.11 -21.65 22.84
CA CYS A 216 -1.57 -22.96 23.31
C CYS A 216 -0.58 -24.08 22.96
N LEU A 217 -0.04 -24.12 21.73
CA LEU A 217 0.98 -25.13 21.38
C LEU A 217 2.27 -24.96 22.21
N ARG A 218 2.71 -23.73 22.45
CA ARG A 218 3.92 -23.45 23.26
C ARG A 218 3.71 -23.80 24.74
N GLY A 219 2.51 -23.57 25.28
CA GLY A 219 2.14 -23.98 26.64
C GLY A 219 2.01 -25.50 26.79
N SER A 220 1.57 -26.20 25.75
CA SER A 220 1.49 -27.67 25.76
C SER A 220 2.88 -28.32 25.65
N LEU A 221 3.82 -27.75 24.90
CA LEU A 221 5.19 -28.27 24.82
C LEU A 221 5.98 -28.13 26.13
N HIS A 222 5.69 -27.10 26.93
CA HIS A 222 6.34 -26.87 28.22
C HIS A 222 5.78 -27.73 29.37
N ALA A 223 4.70 -28.49 29.12
CA ALA A 223 4.13 -29.45 30.05
C ALA A 223 4.64 -30.89 29.82
N TYR A 224 5.51 -31.11 28.82
CA TYR A 224 6.11 -32.40 28.47
C TYR A 224 7.63 -32.44 28.64
N TYR A 225 8.23 -31.47 29.33
CA TYR A 225 9.64 -31.46 29.73
C TYR A 225 9.78 -31.13 31.21
#